data_AF-A0A6I3M784-F1
#
_entry.id   AF-A0A6I3M784-F1
#
_cell.length_a   1.000
_cell.length_b   1.000
_cell.length_c   1.000
_cell.angle_alpha   90.00
_cell.angle_beta   90.00
_cell.angle_gamma   90.00
#
_symmetry.space_group_name_H-M   'P 1'
#
loop_
_entity.id
_entity.type
_entity.pdbx_description
1 polymer ?
#
loop_
_entity_poly.entity_id
_entity_poly.type
_entity_poly.pdbx_seq_one_letter_code
_entity_poly.pdbx_strand_id
1 'polypeptide(L)'
;MTARIPVLATTPAHRVAIAGLPERAVPSDRAAGAIVMVDGAGAWWDVVGEAIRDGARAVLVTEPGSTPPGPVARLGAGTGTGTPVLVHRGRLHRDLVDDALGARGGTAPRVTVAECRADRPRQPAVVRDAIGWVRELVGSPVEVAATGGSSSPRAVTALLSTDGRVIGTLSAIRTPAADDLLRVRGLGETTTEIALDGMLDRIELTTASVGGRLVAPTRFESGDRAALRRTLDAIAEGSSTSDLVDLLHDAEAAADVLRSRDIDL
;
A
#
# COMPACT_ATOMS: atom_id res chain seq x y z
N MET A 1 14.91 -19.61 -23.14
CA MET A 1 13.87 -18.61 -23.43
C MET A 1 12.81 -18.75 -22.35
N THR A 2 12.64 -17.75 -21.49
CA THR A 2 11.60 -17.77 -20.45
C THR A 2 10.25 -17.60 -21.13
N ALA A 3 9.30 -18.48 -20.86
CA ALA A 3 7.96 -18.39 -21.45
C ALA A 3 7.27 -17.10 -20.97
N ARG A 4 6.67 -16.34 -21.89
CA ARG A 4 5.87 -15.15 -21.56
C ARG A 4 4.63 -15.58 -20.77
N ILE A 5 4.27 -14.80 -19.76
CA ILE A 5 3.12 -15.06 -18.91
C ILE A 5 1.91 -14.31 -19.48
N PRO A 6 0.77 -14.99 -19.73
CA PRO A 6 -0.46 -14.34 -20.13
C PRO A 6 -0.96 -13.37 -19.03
N VAL A 7 -1.44 -12.19 -19.42
CA VAL A 7 -1.97 -11.18 -18.49
C VAL A 7 -3.32 -10.67 -18.99
N LEU A 8 -4.35 -10.82 -18.15
CA LEU A 8 -5.68 -10.30 -18.37
C LEU A 8 -5.81 -8.94 -17.68
N ALA A 9 -6.26 -7.93 -18.42
CA ALA A 9 -6.43 -6.57 -17.94
C ALA A 9 -7.62 -5.88 -18.61
N THR A 10 -8.41 -5.16 -17.83
CA THR A 10 -9.62 -4.46 -18.31
C THR A 10 -9.41 -2.96 -18.48
N THR A 11 -8.51 -2.34 -17.72
CA THR A 11 -8.26 -0.90 -17.75
C THR A 11 -7.22 -0.50 -18.80
N PRO A 12 -7.25 0.75 -19.32
CA PRO A 12 -6.21 1.26 -20.20
C PRO A 12 -4.81 1.28 -19.55
N ALA A 13 -4.72 1.67 -18.27
CA ALA A 13 -3.45 1.76 -17.56
C ALA A 13 -2.77 0.39 -17.42
N HIS A 14 -3.54 -0.64 -17.09
CA HIS A 14 -3.05 -2.03 -17.05
C HIS A 14 -2.61 -2.53 -18.43
N ARG A 15 -3.33 -2.20 -19.50
CA ARG A 15 -2.89 -2.54 -20.87
C ARG A 15 -1.56 -1.89 -21.24
N VAL A 16 -1.34 -0.64 -20.81
CA VAL A 16 -0.05 0.05 -20.97
C VAL A 16 1.06 -0.65 -20.18
N ALA A 17 0.77 -1.08 -18.94
CA ALA A 17 1.72 -1.84 -18.12
C ALA A 17 2.16 -3.15 -18.80
N ILE A 18 1.21 -3.90 -19.38
CA ILE A 18 1.50 -5.12 -20.15
C ILE A 18 2.39 -4.82 -21.35
N ALA A 19 2.03 -3.80 -22.15
CA ALA A 19 2.80 -3.39 -23.32
C ALA A 19 4.24 -2.93 -22.96
N GLY A 20 4.45 -2.46 -21.73
CA GLY A 20 5.76 -2.08 -21.21
C GLY A 20 6.67 -3.25 -20.81
N LEU A 21 6.19 -4.50 -20.81
CA LEU A 21 6.97 -5.68 -20.43
C LEU A 21 6.90 -6.80 -21.49
N PRO A 22 7.17 -6.53 -22.79
CA PRO A 22 6.87 -7.43 -23.90
C PRO A 22 7.65 -8.76 -23.88
N GLU A 23 8.82 -8.80 -23.24
CA GLU A 23 9.62 -10.01 -23.12
C GLU A 23 9.12 -10.96 -22.02
N ARG A 24 8.24 -10.50 -21.13
CA ARG A 24 7.77 -11.26 -19.97
C ARG A 24 6.26 -11.44 -19.90
N ALA A 25 5.50 -10.50 -20.46
CA ALA A 25 4.04 -10.47 -20.42
C ALA A 25 3.45 -10.48 -21.85
N VAL A 26 2.30 -11.12 -22.01
CA VAL A 26 1.50 -11.08 -23.23
C VAL A 26 0.02 -10.87 -22.87
N PRO A 27 -0.73 -10.01 -23.58
CA PRO A 27 -2.16 -9.84 -23.32
C PRO A 27 -2.93 -11.17 -23.45
N SER A 28 -3.93 -11.35 -22.60
CA SER A 28 -4.85 -12.49 -22.61
C SER A 28 -6.29 -12.04 -22.46
N ASP A 29 -7.22 -12.83 -22.99
CA ASP A 29 -8.67 -12.70 -22.85
C ASP A 29 -9.26 -13.66 -21.81
N ARG A 30 -8.43 -14.51 -21.17
CA ARG A 30 -8.85 -15.53 -20.22
C ARG A 30 -8.07 -15.44 -18.91
N ALA A 31 -8.76 -15.70 -17.80
CA ALA A 31 -8.15 -15.75 -16.48
C ALA A 31 -7.29 -17.02 -16.27
N ALA A 32 -7.73 -18.16 -16.83
CA ALA A 32 -7.07 -19.45 -16.65
C ALA A 32 -5.58 -19.40 -17.03
N GLY A 33 -4.71 -19.61 -16.04
CA GLY A 33 -3.24 -19.60 -16.19
C GLY A 33 -2.61 -18.21 -16.38
N ALA A 34 -3.41 -17.13 -16.35
CA ALA A 34 -2.96 -15.76 -16.53
C ALA A 34 -2.73 -15.04 -15.18
N ILE A 35 -1.97 -13.95 -15.22
CA ILE A 35 -2.06 -12.91 -14.19
C ILE A 35 -3.31 -12.09 -14.47
N VAL A 36 -4.17 -11.90 -13.48
CA VAL A 36 -5.34 -11.02 -13.61
C VAL A 36 -5.07 -9.70 -12.90
N MET A 37 -5.06 -8.60 -13.65
CA MET A 37 -4.97 -7.25 -13.09
C MET A 37 -6.38 -6.73 -12.78
N VAL A 38 -6.59 -6.33 -11.53
CA VAL A 38 -7.89 -5.89 -10.99
C VAL A 38 -7.76 -4.45 -10.52
N ASP A 39 -8.64 -3.57 -11.00
CA ASP A 39 -8.79 -2.23 -10.44
C ASP A 39 -9.42 -2.31 -9.05
N GLY A 40 -8.84 -1.59 -8.10
CA GLY A 40 -9.22 -1.65 -6.69
C GLY A 40 -10.48 -0.87 -6.34
N ALA A 41 -11.16 -0.25 -7.30
CA ALA A 41 -12.44 0.40 -7.06
C ALA A 41 -13.57 -0.62 -6.83
N GLY A 42 -14.61 -0.18 -6.11
CA GLY A 42 -15.80 -0.98 -5.88
C GLY A 42 -15.53 -2.29 -5.11
N ALA A 43 -16.23 -3.36 -5.49
CA ALA A 43 -16.15 -4.68 -4.87
C ALA A 43 -15.05 -5.55 -5.50
N TRP A 44 -13.82 -5.05 -5.53
CA TRP A 44 -12.68 -5.73 -6.14
C TRP A 44 -12.46 -7.15 -5.58
N TRP A 45 -12.85 -7.41 -4.32
CA TRP A 45 -12.74 -8.74 -3.70
C TRP A 45 -13.56 -9.80 -4.42
N ASP A 46 -14.72 -9.45 -4.99
CA ASP A 46 -15.56 -10.39 -5.73
C ASP A 46 -14.90 -10.74 -7.08
N VAL A 47 -14.30 -9.75 -7.75
CA VAL A 47 -13.54 -9.93 -9.00
C VAL A 47 -12.29 -10.78 -8.76
N VAL A 48 -11.58 -10.58 -7.64
CA VAL A 48 -10.45 -11.44 -7.26
C VAL A 48 -10.93 -12.87 -7.01
N GLY A 49 -12.04 -13.05 -6.30
CA GLY A 49 -12.63 -14.37 -6.04
C GLY A 49 -13.05 -15.10 -7.33
N GLU A 50 -13.60 -14.37 -8.30
CA GLU A 50 -13.89 -14.88 -9.64
C GLU A 50 -12.63 -15.30 -10.38
N ALA A 51 -11.62 -14.43 -10.45
CA ALA A 51 -10.36 -14.73 -11.10
C ALA A 51 -9.68 -15.98 -10.53
N ILE A 52 -9.67 -16.15 -9.21
CA ILE A 52 -9.12 -17.34 -8.55
C ILE A 52 -9.91 -18.59 -8.94
N ARG A 53 -11.25 -18.55 -8.90
CA ARG A 53 -12.11 -19.67 -9.31
C ARG A 53 -11.92 -20.05 -10.78
N ASP A 54 -11.66 -19.07 -11.63
CA ASP A 54 -11.42 -19.25 -13.06
C ASP A 54 -9.98 -19.71 -13.37
N GLY A 55 -9.17 -19.98 -12.35
CA GLY A 55 -7.84 -20.57 -12.48
C GLY A 55 -6.72 -19.56 -12.75
N ALA A 56 -6.86 -18.31 -12.28
CA ALA A 56 -5.79 -17.34 -12.33
C ALA A 56 -4.50 -17.88 -11.69
N ARG A 57 -3.37 -17.59 -12.35
CA ARG A 57 -2.03 -17.93 -11.86
C ARG A 57 -1.58 -17.01 -10.74
N ALA A 58 -1.99 -15.74 -10.80
CA ALA A 58 -1.84 -14.74 -9.75
C ALA A 58 -2.87 -13.63 -9.97
N VAL A 59 -3.15 -12.84 -8.94
CA VAL A 59 -4.00 -11.66 -9.05
C VAL A 59 -3.25 -10.44 -8.53
N LEU A 60 -3.27 -9.35 -9.29
CA LEU A 60 -2.69 -8.07 -8.91
C LEU A 60 -3.81 -7.04 -8.76
N VAL A 61 -4.03 -6.56 -7.53
CA VAL A 61 -5.03 -5.52 -7.23
C VAL A 61 -4.32 -4.16 -7.16
N THR A 62 -4.71 -3.22 -8.02
CA THR A 62 -4.15 -1.86 -8.05
C THR A 62 -5.06 -0.87 -7.34
N GLU A 63 -4.53 -0.08 -6.41
CA GLU A 63 -5.25 0.95 -5.65
C GLU A 63 -6.53 0.43 -4.96
N PRO A 64 -6.45 -0.58 -4.08
CA PRO A 64 -7.62 -1.06 -3.36
C PRO A 64 -8.30 0.10 -2.62
N GLY A 65 -9.56 0.38 -2.94
CA GLY A 65 -10.34 1.43 -2.31
C GLY A 65 -10.85 1.00 -0.94
N SER A 66 -12.03 0.38 -0.91
CA SER A 66 -12.59 -0.21 0.32
C SER A 66 -11.96 -1.56 0.62
N THR A 67 -11.71 -1.86 1.89
CA THR A 67 -11.10 -3.12 2.33
C THR A 67 -11.91 -3.71 3.49
N PRO A 68 -13.11 -4.26 3.22
CA PRO A 68 -13.94 -4.82 4.28
C PRO A 68 -13.30 -6.11 4.85
N PRO A 69 -13.11 -6.23 6.18
CA PRO A 69 -12.36 -7.35 6.77
C PRO A 69 -12.90 -8.73 6.38
N GLY A 70 -14.21 -8.94 6.46
CA GLY A 70 -14.82 -10.25 6.17
C GLY A 70 -14.59 -10.76 4.74
N PRO A 71 -15.01 -10.03 3.69
CA PRO A 71 -14.79 -10.44 2.30
C PRO A 71 -13.31 -10.61 1.95
N VAL A 72 -12.43 -9.72 2.40
CA VAL A 72 -11.00 -9.77 2.06
C VAL A 72 -10.28 -10.89 2.83
N ALA A 73 -10.62 -11.13 4.10
CA ALA A 73 -10.07 -12.26 4.87
C ALA A 73 -10.46 -13.61 4.25
N ARG A 74 -11.66 -13.73 3.67
CA ARG A 74 -12.06 -14.94 2.93
C ARG A 74 -11.22 -15.19 1.69
N LEU A 75 -10.69 -14.16 1.04
CA LEU A 75 -9.73 -14.35 -0.04
C LEU A 75 -8.40 -14.89 0.50
N GLY A 76 -7.92 -14.35 1.62
CA GLY A 76 -6.68 -14.82 2.26
C GLY A 76 -6.77 -16.25 2.81
N ALA A 77 -7.92 -16.64 3.37
CA ALA A 77 -8.15 -17.99 3.91
C ALA A 77 -8.64 -19.01 2.85
N GLY A 78 -9.32 -18.53 1.80
CA GLY A 78 -9.92 -19.34 0.75
C GLY A 78 -8.97 -19.71 -0.38
N THR A 79 -7.76 -19.14 -0.42
CA THR A 79 -6.69 -19.47 -1.38
C THR A 79 -6.02 -20.82 -1.10
N GLY A 80 -6.75 -21.84 -0.63
CA GLY A 80 -6.27 -23.23 -0.61
C GLY A 80 -5.78 -23.73 -1.98
N THR A 81 -5.97 -22.95 -3.04
CA THR A 81 -5.44 -23.08 -4.40
C THR A 81 -3.99 -22.62 -4.60
N GLY A 82 -3.40 -21.90 -3.63
CA GLY A 82 -2.03 -21.36 -3.72
C GLY A 82 -1.85 -20.16 -4.65
N THR A 83 -2.94 -19.56 -5.15
CA THR A 83 -2.87 -18.38 -6.05
C THR A 83 -2.46 -17.13 -5.26
N PRO A 84 -1.28 -16.52 -5.52
CA PRO A 84 -0.87 -15.31 -4.82
C PRO A 84 -1.72 -14.11 -5.25
N VAL A 85 -2.16 -13.34 -4.25
CA VAL A 85 -2.84 -12.05 -4.45
C VAL A 85 -1.90 -10.95 -3.98
N LEU A 86 -1.41 -10.17 -4.94
CA LEU A 86 -0.52 -9.04 -4.73
C LEU A 86 -1.29 -7.73 -4.82
N VAL A 87 -0.83 -6.73 -4.09
CA VAL A 87 -1.45 -5.42 -3.99
C VAL A 87 -0.46 -4.34 -4.41
N HIS A 88 -0.92 -3.40 -5.22
CA HIS A 88 -0.22 -2.16 -5.52
C HIS A 88 -0.99 -0.99 -4.90
N ARG A 89 -0.30 -0.22 -4.05
CA ARG A 89 -0.79 1.04 -3.48
C ARG A 89 0.17 2.12 -3.93
N GLY A 90 -0.27 3.10 -4.71
CA GLY A 90 0.63 4.10 -5.29
C GLY A 90 1.31 4.96 -4.23
N ARG A 91 0.57 5.29 -3.16
CA ARG A 91 1.08 6.02 -1.97
C ARG A 91 2.05 5.19 -1.13
N LEU A 92 1.97 3.86 -1.17
CA LEU A 92 2.89 2.92 -0.52
C LEU A 92 3.55 2.04 -1.58
N HIS A 93 4.30 2.69 -2.48
CA HIS A 93 4.96 1.99 -3.57
C HIS A 93 6.06 1.06 -3.04
N ARG A 94 6.02 -0.23 -3.37
CA ARG A 94 6.96 -1.23 -2.84
C ARG A 94 8.43 -0.85 -3.10
N ASP A 95 8.76 -0.44 -4.32
CA ASP A 95 10.14 -0.04 -4.61
C ASP A 95 10.62 1.18 -3.78
N LEU A 96 9.72 2.08 -3.34
CA LEU A 96 10.09 3.18 -2.43
C LEU A 96 10.26 2.68 -0.99
N VAL A 97 9.46 1.70 -0.58
CA VAL A 97 9.65 1.01 0.70
C VAL A 97 11.03 0.37 0.74
N ASP A 98 11.40 -0.37 -0.31
CA ASP A 98 12.71 -1.04 -0.38
C ASP A 98 13.87 -0.01 -0.38
N ASP A 99 13.74 1.12 -1.07
CA ASP A 99 14.70 2.22 -0.99
C ASP A 99 14.83 2.80 0.43
N ALA A 100 13.69 3.02 1.09
CA ALA A 100 13.66 3.59 2.44
C ALA A 100 14.34 2.64 3.44
N LEU A 101 14.05 1.35 3.37
CA LEU A 101 14.66 0.33 4.23
C LEU A 101 16.16 0.17 3.93
N GLY A 102 16.54 0.17 2.66
CA GLY A 102 17.93 0.11 2.21
C GLY A 102 18.74 1.31 2.69
N ALA A 103 18.21 2.53 2.55
CA ALA A 103 18.87 3.77 2.98
C ALA A 103 19.05 3.86 4.50
N ARG A 104 18.20 3.18 5.28
CA ARG A 104 18.32 3.06 6.75
C ARG A 104 19.26 1.96 7.21
N GLY A 105 19.78 1.13 6.30
CA GLY A 105 20.66 0.01 6.63
C GLY A 105 20.04 -0.96 7.64
N GLY A 106 18.71 -1.17 7.58
CA GLY A 106 17.98 -2.05 8.50
C GLY A 106 17.72 -1.49 9.91
N THR A 107 18.04 -0.21 10.18
CA THR A 107 17.77 0.39 11.50
C THR A 107 16.36 0.97 11.57
N ALA A 108 15.50 0.37 12.41
CA ALA A 108 14.16 0.89 12.67
C ALA A 108 14.21 2.31 13.30
N PRO A 109 13.22 3.19 13.01
CA PRO A 109 13.13 4.48 13.67
C PRO A 109 12.81 4.33 15.17
N ARG A 110 13.21 5.32 15.96
CA ARG A 110 12.85 5.44 17.39
C ARG A 110 11.43 5.94 17.59
N VAL A 111 11.00 6.85 16.71
CA VAL A 111 9.67 7.47 16.72
C VAL A 111 9.22 7.68 15.28
N THR A 112 7.94 7.42 15.00
CA THR A 112 7.29 7.77 13.74
C THR A 112 6.29 8.91 13.92
N VAL A 113 6.21 9.80 12.94
CA VAL A 113 5.21 10.87 12.88
C VAL A 113 4.56 10.82 11.52
N ALA A 114 3.25 10.58 11.48
CA ALA A 114 2.47 10.55 10.26
C ALA A 114 1.45 11.70 10.25
N GLU A 115 1.32 12.36 9.11
CA GLU A 115 0.36 13.42 8.84
C GLU A 115 -0.40 13.09 7.56
N CYS A 116 -1.72 13.05 7.67
CA CYS A 116 -2.63 12.72 6.58
C CYS A 116 -3.64 13.84 6.40
N ARG A 117 -3.83 14.30 5.17
CA ARG A 117 -4.95 15.17 4.79
C ARG A 117 -5.60 14.63 3.54
N ALA A 118 -6.92 14.53 3.55
CA ALA A 118 -7.69 14.07 2.40
C ALA A 118 -9.15 14.49 2.54
N ASP A 119 -9.89 14.40 1.45
CA ASP A 119 -11.34 14.48 1.46
C ASP A 119 -11.98 13.25 2.14
N ARG A 120 -13.29 13.30 2.36
CA ARG A 120 -14.02 12.22 3.03
C ARG A 120 -13.87 10.85 2.33
N PRO A 121 -14.06 10.72 1.00
CA PRO A 121 -13.98 9.42 0.34
C PRO A 121 -12.56 8.84 0.31
N ARG A 122 -11.51 9.67 0.23
CA ARG A 122 -10.12 9.17 0.13
C ARG A 122 -9.42 8.99 1.46
N GLN A 123 -9.91 9.63 2.53
CA GLN A 123 -9.30 9.58 3.85
C GLN A 123 -9.00 8.16 4.38
N PRO A 124 -9.89 7.15 4.24
CA PRO A 124 -9.56 5.79 4.66
C PRO A 124 -8.32 5.22 3.96
N ALA A 125 -8.20 5.42 2.64
CA ALA A 125 -7.05 4.93 1.87
C ALA A 125 -5.76 5.67 2.25
N VAL A 126 -5.80 7.00 2.41
CA VAL A 126 -4.62 7.78 2.80
C VAL A 126 -4.13 7.42 4.21
N VAL A 127 -5.04 7.24 5.17
CA VAL A 127 -4.68 6.81 6.53
C VAL A 127 -4.12 5.39 6.54
N ARG A 128 -4.72 4.46 5.78
CA ARG A 128 -4.20 3.10 5.60
C ARG A 128 -2.79 3.11 5.04
N ASP A 129 -2.50 3.93 4.04
CA ASP A 129 -1.19 3.96 3.40
C ASP A 129 -0.13 4.61 4.33
N ALA A 130 -0.54 5.57 5.17
CA ALA A 130 0.31 6.08 6.24
C ALA A 130 0.65 5.01 7.29
N ILE A 131 -0.32 4.20 7.70
CA ILE A 131 -0.10 3.07 8.61
C ILE A 131 0.81 2.04 7.96
N GLY A 132 0.60 1.73 6.69
CA GLY A 132 1.48 0.84 5.93
C GLY A 132 2.93 1.34 5.90
N TRP A 133 3.15 2.64 5.70
CA TRP A 133 4.49 3.23 5.81
C TRP A 133 5.10 3.08 7.20
N VAL A 134 4.33 3.35 8.26
CA VAL A 134 4.80 3.18 9.64
C VAL A 134 5.17 1.71 9.91
N ARG A 135 4.32 0.77 9.48
CA ARG A 135 4.53 -0.68 9.60
C ARG A 135 5.81 -1.12 8.91
N GLU A 136 6.01 -0.71 7.66
CA GLU A 136 7.23 -1.06 6.90
C GLU A 136 8.48 -0.46 7.56
N LEU A 137 8.46 0.82 7.96
CA LEU A 137 9.62 1.47 8.58
C LEU A 137 10.00 0.86 9.93
N VAL A 138 9.02 0.48 10.75
CA VAL A 138 9.23 -0.17 12.05
C VAL A 138 9.54 -1.66 11.89
N GLY A 139 9.08 -2.28 10.80
CA GLY A 139 9.26 -3.71 10.53
C GLY A 139 8.35 -4.62 11.35
N SER A 140 7.25 -4.09 11.89
CA SER A 140 6.33 -4.81 12.77
C SER A 140 4.88 -4.33 12.59
N PRO A 141 3.86 -5.18 12.83
CA PRO A 141 2.47 -4.76 12.83
C PRO A 141 2.20 -3.56 13.74
N VAL A 142 1.38 -2.63 13.26
CA VAL A 142 1.04 -1.37 13.95
C VAL A 142 -0.37 -1.45 14.52
N GLU A 143 -0.50 -1.11 15.80
CA GLU A 143 -1.78 -1.03 16.51
C GLU A 143 -2.07 0.43 16.91
N VAL A 144 -3.35 0.74 17.12
CA VAL A 144 -3.79 2.03 17.66
C VAL A 144 -3.91 1.93 19.18
N ALA A 145 -2.94 2.48 19.91
CA ALA A 145 -2.92 2.45 21.37
C ALA A 145 -3.96 3.38 22.00
N ALA A 146 -4.14 4.55 21.41
CA ALA A 146 -5.09 5.55 21.89
C ALA A 146 -5.46 6.51 20.75
N THR A 147 -6.64 7.11 20.85
CA THR A 147 -7.09 8.19 19.96
C THR A 147 -7.47 9.42 20.78
N GLY A 148 -7.03 10.59 20.34
CA GLY A 148 -7.43 11.87 20.88
C GLY A 148 -8.18 12.69 19.82
N GLY A 149 -9.32 13.22 20.22
CA GLY A 149 -9.98 14.28 19.46
C GLY A 149 -9.09 15.53 19.43
N SER A 150 -9.10 16.23 18.29
CA SER A 150 -8.55 17.58 18.20
C SER A 150 -9.66 18.59 18.54
N SER A 151 -9.31 19.85 18.81
CA SER A 151 -10.29 20.95 18.90
C SER A 151 -11.16 21.12 17.63
N SER A 152 -10.79 20.45 16.53
CA SER A 152 -11.58 20.39 15.30
C SER A 152 -12.20 19.00 15.10
N PRO A 153 -13.51 18.90 14.81
CA PRO A 153 -14.18 17.61 14.52
C PRO A 153 -13.70 16.97 13.21
N ARG A 154 -12.87 17.70 12.44
CA ARG A 154 -12.26 17.22 11.21
C ARG A 154 -10.88 16.60 11.44
N ALA A 155 -10.34 16.63 12.65
CA ALA A 155 -9.00 16.15 12.96
C ALA A 155 -9.04 15.07 14.04
N VAL A 156 -8.17 14.07 13.91
CA VAL A 156 -7.94 13.04 14.93
C VAL A 156 -6.45 12.82 15.03
N THR A 157 -5.95 12.62 16.24
CA THR A 157 -4.59 12.18 16.49
C THR A 157 -4.64 10.82 17.16
N ALA A 158 -3.89 9.86 16.64
CA ALA A 158 -3.74 8.53 17.20
C ALA A 158 -2.32 8.33 17.71
N LEU A 159 -2.22 7.62 18.84
CA LEU A 159 -0.98 7.04 19.34
C LEU A 159 -0.84 5.65 18.75
N LEU A 160 0.31 5.38 18.14
CA LEU A 160 0.61 4.10 17.48
C LEU A 160 1.53 3.26 18.37
N SER A 161 1.30 1.95 18.40
CA SER A 161 2.14 0.98 19.12
C SER A 161 2.50 -0.24 18.29
N THR A 162 3.57 -0.92 18.69
CA THR A 162 3.88 -2.32 18.33
C THR A 162 4.18 -3.06 19.63
N ASP A 163 3.62 -4.25 19.81
CA ASP A 163 3.90 -5.10 20.98
C ASP A 163 3.76 -4.37 22.33
N GLY A 164 2.74 -3.50 22.44
CA GLY A 164 2.48 -2.66 23.62
C GLY A 164 3.44 -1.48 23.83
N ARG A 165 4.43 -1.28 22.95
CA ARG A 165 5.34 -0.12 22.97
C ARG A 165 4.87 0.96 22.02
N VAL A 166 4.78 2.20 22.52
CA VAL A 166 4.52 3.37 21.68
C VAL A 166 5.67 3.58 20.67
N ILE A 167 5.30 3.66 19.40
CA ILE A 167 6.23 3.89 18.28
C ILE A 167 6.06 5.25 17.62
N GLY A 168 4.95 5.95 17.86
CA GLY A 168 4.72 7.21 17.16
C GLY A 168 3.31 7.73 17.23
N THR A 169 3.03 8.72 16.39
CA THR A 169 1.71 9.35 16.26
C THR A 169 1.28 9.46 14.81
N LEU A 170 -0.03 9.45 14.59
CA LEU A 170 -0.65 9.75 13.31
C LEU A 170 -1.71 10.82 13.49
N SER A 171 -1.59 11.92 12.75
CA SER A 171 -2.61 12.96 12.68
C SER A 171 -3.31 12.89 11.34
N ALA A 172 -4.61 12.61 11.35
CA ALA A 172 -5.43 12.69 10.16
C ALA A 172 -6.30 13.94 10.21
N ILE A 173 -6.48 14.61 9.08
CA ILE A 173 -7.33 15.80 8.93
C ILE A 173 -8.21 15.63 7.69
N ARG A 174 -9.51 15.85 7.84
CA ARG A 174 -10.47 15.88 6.75
C ARG A 174 -10.53 17.28 6.17
N THR A 175 -10.20 17.44 4.90
CA THR A 175 -10.18 18.74 4.21
C THR A 175 -10.97 18.65 2.91
N PRO A 176 -11.74 19.69 2.53
CA PRO A 176 -12.35 19.78 1.21
C PRO A 176 -11.34 20.19 0.12
N ALA A 177 -10.11 20.55 0.49
CA ALA A 177 -9.06 20.89 -0.45
C ALA A 177 -8.72 19.69 -1.36
N ALA A 178 -8.39 19.97 -2.61
CA ALA A 178 -8.21 18.97 -3.66
C ALA A 178 -6.95 18.10 -3.45
N ASP A 179 -5.98 18.59 -2.69
CA ASP A 179 -4.66 17.96 -2.58
C ASP A 179 -4.62 17.05 -1.35
N ASP A 180 -4.49 15.76 -1.61
CA ASP A 180 -4.16 14.78 -0.57
C ASP A 180 -2.74 15.09 -0.05
N LEU A 181 -2.58 15.09 1.27
CA LEU A 181 -1.27 15.10 1.92
C LEU A 181 -1.06 13.75 2.58
N LEU A 182 0.07 13.14 2.27
CA LEU A 182 0.62 12.04 3.05
C LEU A 182 2.06 12.41 3.39
N ARG A 183 2.37 12.54 4.67
CA ARG A 183 3.73 12.72 5.15
C ARG A 183 4.00 11.73 6.27
N VAL A 184 5.05 10.93 6.14
CA VAL A 184 5.50 10.00 7.19
C VAL A 184 6.96 10.23 7.47
N ARG A 185 7.31 10.40 8.74
CA ARG A 185 8.68 10.60 9.20
C ARG A 185 9.06 9.51 10.18
N GLY A 186 10.16 8.81 9.92
CA GLY A 186 10.82 7.93 10.88
C GLY A 186 12.05 8.64 11.45
N LEU A 187 12.03 8.95 12.75
CA LEU A 187 13.07 9.69 13.46
C LEU A 187 13.94 8.74 14.29
N GLY A 188 15.25 8.96 14.26
CA GLY A 188 16.25 8.20 15.01
C GLY A 188 17.66 8.68 14.64
N GLU A 189 18.63 7.79 14.69
CA GLU A 189 20.01 8.03 14.20
C GLU A 189 20.02 8.35 12.69
N THR A 190 19.03 7.81 11.98
CA THR A 190 18.69 8.15 10.60
C THR A 190 17.26 8.67 10.58
N THR A 191 17.06 9.82 9.95
CA THR A 191 15.74 10.38 9.66
C THR A 191 15.30 9.98 8.26
N THR A 192 14.13 9.39 8.13
CA THR A 192 13.50 9.11 6.84
C THR A 192 12.23 9.93 6.75
N GLU A 193 12.04 10.64 5.65
CA GLU A 193 10.84 11.42 5.36
C GLU A 193 10.27 10.98 4.01
N ILE A 194 9.00 10.61 4.04
CA ILE A 194 8.17 10.34 2.87
C ILE A 194 7.16 11.47 2.80
N ALA A 195 7.06 12.14 1.66
CA ALA A 195 6.07 13.18 1.43
C ALA A 195 5.44 13.02 0.05
N LEU A 196 4.10 12.98 0.00
CA LEU A 196 3.34 13.14 -1.22
C LEU A 196 3.27 14.63 -1.56
N ASP A 197 3.88 14.99 -2.68
CA ASP A 197 3.69 16.28 -3.34
C ASP A 197 2.40 16.23 -4.16
N GLY A 198 1.33 16.80 -3.59
CA GLY A 198 0.00 16.84 -4.23
C GLY A 198 -0.04 17.65 -5.53
N MET A 199 0.90 18.59 -5.75
CA MET A 199 0.96 19.37 -6.99
C MET A 199 1.53 18.57 -8.16
N LEU A 200 2.47 17.66 -7.86
CA LEU A 200 3.16 16.85 -8.87
C LEU A 200 2.70 15.39 -8.89
N ASP A 201 1.79 15.01 -7.99
CA ASP A 201 1.36 13.63 -7.72
C ASP A 201 2.57 12.69 -7.60
N ARG A 202 3.57 13.14 -6.82
CA ARG A 202 4.86 12.46 -6.67
C ARG A 202 5.19 12.24 -5.21
N ILE A 203 5.82 11.11 -4.93
CA ILE A 203 6.34 10.82 -3.60
C ILE A 203 7.82 11.17 -3.58
N GLU A 204 8.19 12.11 -2.71
CA GLU A 204 9.58 12.37 -2.36
C GLU A 204 9.96 11.51 -1.16
N LEU A 205 11.06 10.78 -1.28
CA LEU A 205 11.68 10.03 -0.20
C LEU A 205 13.06 10.63 0.07
N THR A 206 13.24 11.18 1.27
CA THR A 206 14.52 11.69 1.75
C THR A 206 14.97 10.88 2.95
N THR A 207 16.26 10.54 3.02
CA THR A 207 16.90 9.96 4.20
C THR A 207 18.09 10.81 4.60
N ALA A 208 18.21 11.16 5.88
CA ALA A 208 19.30 11.99 6.40
C ALA A 208 19.92 11.34 7.64
N SER A 209 21.25 11.35 7.71
CA SER A 209 22.04 10.88 8.85
C SER A 209 23.24 11.81 9.07
N VAL A 210 24.09 11.48 10.05
CA VAL A 210 25.37 12.17 10.25
C VAL A 210 26.29 12.11 9.01
N GLY A 211 26.08 11.11 8.14
CA GLY A 211 26.84 10.93 6.90
C GLY A 211 26.33 11.77 5.72
N GLY A 212 25.24 12.52 5.89
CA GLY A 212 24.66 13.38 4.86
C GLY A 212 23.21 13.05 4.54
N ARG A 213 22.74 13.56 3.41
CA ARG A 213 21.36 13.44 2.95
C ARG A 213 21.31 12.70 1.62
N LEU A 214 20.46 11.69 1.54
CA LEU A 214 20.10 10.96 0.34
C LEU A 214 18.67 11.30 -0.05
N VAL A 215 18.46 11.55 -1.33
CA VAL A 215 17.12 11.70 -1.92
C VAL A 215 16.95 10.54 -2.88
N ALA A 216 15.84 9.80 -2.76
CA ALA A 216 15.56 8.67 -3.63
C ALA A 216 15.43 9.15 -5.07
N PRO A 217 15.92 8.36 -6.05
CA PRO A 217 15.85 8.74 -7.45
C PRO A 217 14.40 8.79 -7.93
N THR A 218 14.11 9.75 -8.81
CA THR A 218 12.82 9.79 -9.52
C THR A 218 12.66 8.52 -10.36
N ARG A 219 11.58 7.78 -10.13
CA ARG A 219 11.22 6.63 -10.96
C ARG A 219 10.39 7.08 -12.16
N PHE A 220 10.82 6.67 -13.35
CA PHE A 220 10.11 6.90 -14.61
C PHE A 220 9.23 5.70 -15.01
N GLU A 221 9.34 4.60 -14.28
CA GLU A 221 8.42 3.46 -14.40
C GLU A 221 7.09 3.79 -13.72
N SER A 222 5.98 3.57 -14.42
CA SER A 222 4.63 3.69 -13.83
C SER A 222 4.41 2.61 -12.78
N GLY A 223 3.68 2.94 -11.71
CA GLY A 223 3.35 2.02 -10.61
C GLY A 223 2.77 0.69 -11.07
N ASP A 224 1.79 0.71 -11.98
CA ASP A 224 1.19 -0.52 -12.53
C ASP A 224 2.20 -1.45 -13.21
N ARG A 225 3.20 -0.87 -13.90
CA ARG A 225 4.25 -1.64 -14.59
C ARG A 225 5.24 -2.22 -13.58
N ALA A 226 5.65 -1.44 -12.58
CA ALA A 226 6.49 -1.94 -11.48
C ALA A 226 5.78 -3.07 -10.71
N ALA A 227 4.49 -2.90 -10.42
CA ALA A 227 3.67 -3.90 -9.74
C ALA A 227 3.51 -5.19 -10.56
N LEU A 228 3.27 -5.06 -11.87
CA LEU A 228 3.22 -6.21 -12.78
C LEU A 228 4.58 -6.92 -12.85
N ARG A 229 5.69 -6.18 -12.93
CA ARG A 229 7.05 -6.73 -12.88
C ARG A 229 7.28 -7.54 -11.60
N ARG A 230 6.94 -6.98 -10.43
CA ARG A 230 7.03 -7.68 -9.13
C ARG A 230 6.18 -8.96 -9.13
N THR A 231 4.99 -8.91 -9.70
CA THR A 231 4.10 -10.08 -9.80
C THR A 231 4.72 -11.18 -10.67
N LEU A 232 5.33 -10.81 -11.79
CA LEU A 232 6.04 -11.75 -12.66
C LEU A 232 7.28 -12.35 -11.95
N ASP A 233 7.99 -11.56 -11.14
CA ASP A 233 9.13 -12.01 -10.34
C ASP A 233 8.68 -13.03 -9.29
N ALA A 234 7.65 -12.70 -8.51
CA ALA A 234 7.07 -13.58 -7.50
C ALA A 234 6.64 -14.95 -8.08
N ILE A 235 6.03 -14.94 -9.27
CA ILE A 235 5.65 -16.17 -9.98
C ILE A 235 6.87 -16.97 -10.43
N ALA A 236 7.92 -16.31 -10.92
CA ALA A 236 9.14 -16.98 -11.37
C ALA A 236 9.89 -17.62 -10.20
N GLU A 237 9.82 -17.02 -9.02
CA GLU A 237 10.41 -17.50 -7.77
C GLU A 237 9.54 -18.57 -7.07
N GLY A 238 8.32 -18.82 -7.55
CA GLY A 238 7.37 -19.73 -6.90
C GLY A 238 6.85 -19.23 -5.57
N SER A 239 6.87 -17.91 -5.35
CA SER A 239 6.37 -17.29 -4.13
C SER A 239 4.85 -17.41 -4.04
N SER A 240 4.37 -17.94 -2.91
CA SER A 240 2.94 -17.97 -2.56
C SER A 240 2.53 -16.80 -1.68
N THR A 241 3.41 -15.82 -1.48
CA THR A 241 3.16 -14.69 -0.58
C THR A 241 2.01 -13.84 -1.10
N SER A 242 1.07 -13.52 -0.21
CA SER A 242 -0.04 -12.62 -0.48
C SER A 242 0.06 -11.38 0.39
N ASP A 243 -0.16 -10.21 -0.21
CA ASP A 243 -0.15 -8.93 0.51
C ASP A 243 -1.48 -8.65 1.24
N LEU A 244 -2.45 -9.58 1.19
CA LEU A 244 -3.78 -9.37 1.76
C LEU A 244 -3.76 -9.26 3.29
N VAL A 245 -2.86 -9.97 3.97
CA VAL A 245 -2.72 -9.90 5.42
C VAL A 245 -2.28 -8.50 5.84
N ASP A 246 -1.24 -7.98 5.20
CA ASP A 246 -0.74 -6.63 5.42
C ASP A 246 -1.80 -5.56 5.08
N LEU A 247 -2.50 -5.73 3.94
CA LEU A 247 -3.56 -4.81 3.55
C LEU A 247 -4.71 -4.77 4.57
N LEU A 248 -5.12 -5.93 5.09
CA LEU A 248 -6.15 -6.06 6.12
C LEU A 248 -5.71 -5.39 7.41
N HIS A 249 -4.50 -5.71 7.87
CA HIS A 249 -3.91 -5.14 9.07
C HIS A 249 -3.91 -3.60 9.00
N ASP A 250 -3.39 -3.05 7.91
CA ASP A 250 -3.33 -1.60 7.71
C ASP A 250 -4.74 -0.97 7.65
N ALA A 251 -5.71 -1.66 7.03
CA ALA A 251 -7.07 -1.18 6.90
C ALA A 251 -7.83 -1.19 8.23
N GLU A 252 -7.62 -2.21 9.06
CA GLU A 252 -8.20 -2.31 10.41
C GLU A 252 -7.66 -1.20 11.31
N ALA A 253 -6.34 -1.02 11.38
CA ALA A 253 -5.75 0.06 12.14
C ALA A 253 -6.18 1.44 11.61
N ALA A 254 -6.36 1.61 10.29
CA ALA A 254 -6.91 2.86 9.73
C ALA A 254 -8.35 3.12 10.17
N ALA A 255 -9.18 2.07 10.21
CA ALA A 255 -10.53 2.16 10.72
C ALA A 255 -10.54 2.55 12.21
N ASP A 256 -9.64 1.99 13.03
CA ASP A 256 -9.51 2.31 14.45
C ASP A 256 -9.22 3.80 14.69
N VAL A 257 -8.28 4.36 13.92
CA VAL A 257 -7.98 5.80 13.95
C VAL A 257 -9.22 6.63 13.61
N LEU A 258 -10.00 6.21 12.61
CA LEU A 258 -11.12 7.01 12.10
C LEU A 258 -12.41 6.86 12.91
N ARG A 259 -12.61 5.72 13.59
CA ARG A 259 -13.80 5.43 14.41
C ARG A 259 -13.99 6.41 15.57
N SER A 260 -12.91 6.89 16.18
CA SER A 260 -13.00 7.79 17.35
C SER A 260 -13.60 9.17 17.02
N ARG A 261 -13.81 9.50 15.74
CA ARG A 261 -14.47 10.74 15.31
C ARG A 261 -15.98 10.65 15.25
N ASP A 262 -16.53 9.44 15.14
CA ASP A 262 -17.97 9.24 14.96
C ASP A 262 -18.72 9.16 16.30
N ILE A 263 -18.00 9.22 17.43
CA ILE A 263 -18.56 9.15 18.80
C ILE A 263 -18.95 10.55 19.32
N ASP A 264 -18.41 11.62 18.74
CA ASP A 264 -18.59 13.01 19.21
C ASP A 264 -19.56 13.86 18.33
N LEU A 265 -20.42 13.22 17.52
CA LEU A 265 -21.47 13.86 16.70
C LEU A 265 -22.84 13.28 17.03
#